data_AF-A0A7J7FTE2-F1
#
_entry.id   AF-A0A7J7FTE2-F1
#
_cell.length_a   1.000
_cell.length_b   1.000
_cell.length_c   1.000
_cell.angle_alpha   90.00
_cell.angle_beta   90.00
_cell.angle_gamma   90.00
#
_symmetry.space_group_name_H-M   'P 1'
#
loop_
_entity.id
_entity.type
_entity.pdbx_description
1 polymer ?
#
loop_
_entity_poly.entity_id
_entity_poly.type
_entity_poly.pdbx_seq_one_letter_code
_entity_poly.pdbx_strand_id
1 'polypeptide(L)'
;MERVFVLSAPSKKQKNSRNRALEWERELICRPMDEDATVKNEEEEFSTGPLSVLMMSVKNNTQVLINCRNNKKLLGRVRAFDRHCNMVLENVREMWTEVPKTGKGKKKAQPVNKDRFISKMFLRGDSVIIVLRNPK
;
A
#
# COMPACT_ATOMS: atom_id res chain seq x y z
N MET A 1 1.60 43.98 68.35
CA MET A 1 1.42 42.62 68.89
C MET A 1 1.07 41.71 67.74
N GLU A 2 1.93 40.72 67.54
CA GLU A 2 2.14 40.00 66.30
C GLU A 2 1.15 38.85 66.06
N ARG A 3 1.14 38.47 64.79
CA ARG A 3 0.31 37.47 64.12
C ARG A 3 0.54 36.05 64.65
N VAL A 4 -0.56 35.32 64.81
CA VAL A 4 -0.61 33.86 64.71
C VAL A 4 -0.68 33.51 63.22
N PHE A 5 0.23 32.67 62.70
CA PHE A 5 -0.09 31.62 61.73
C PHE A 5 1.04 30.59 61.70
N VAL A 6 0.67 29.35 61.98
CA VAL A 6 1.52 28.17 62.09
C VAL A 6 2.00 27.76 60.70
N LEU A 7 3.31 27.78 60.46
CA LEU A 7 3.92 27.14 59.29
C LEU A 7 4.13 25.66 59.60
N SER A 8 3.22 24.81 59.12
CA SER A 8 3.41 23.36 59.11
C SER A 8 4.13 22.96 57.81
N ALA A 9 5.36 22.48 57.93
CA ALA A 9 6.12 21.92 56.83
C ALA A 9 5.54 20.55 56.43
N PRO A 10 5.23 20.27 55.14
CA PRO A 10 4.83 18.95 54.74
C PRO A 10 6.05 18.04 54.58
N SER A 11 5.96 16.91 55.27
CA SER A 11 6.87 15.78 55.32
C SER A 11 7.35 15.28 53.95
N LYS A 12 8.63 14.88 53.89
CA LYS A 12 9.27 14.21 52.76
C LYS A 12 8.49 12.92 52.41
N LYS A 13 7.76 12.93 51.28
CA LYS A 13 7.17 11.70 50.72
C LYS A 13 8.28 10.80 50.17
N GLN A 14 8.55 9.74 50.91
CA GLN A 14 9.33 8.58 50.52
C GLN A 14 8.73 8.00 49.23
N LYS A 15 9.47 8.05 48.12
CA LYS A 15 9.04 7.46 46.84
C LYS A 15 8.95 5.93 47.01
N ASN A 16 7.74 5.44 47.22
CA ASN A 16 7.43 4.03 47.28
C ASN A 16 7.72 3.41 45.90
N SER A 17 8.55 2.38 45.84
CA SER A 17 8.92 1.66 44.60
C SER A 17 7.72 1.07 43.87
N ARG A 18 6.61 0.82 44.58
CA ARG A 18 5.32 0.42 43.99
C ARG A 18 4.66 1.49 43.12
N ASN A 19 4.86 2.77 43.44
CA ASN A 19 4.29 3.86 42.65
C ASN A 19 5.06 4.10 41.35
N ARG A 20 6.33 3.67 41.29
CA ARG A 20 7.13 3.73 40.06
C ARG A 20 6.62 2.73 39.04
N ALA A 21 6.28 1.50 39.44
CA ALA A 21 5.74 0.50 38.52
C ALA A 21 4.43 0.95 37.84
N LEU A 22 3.52 1.59 38.59
CA LEU A 22 2.24 2.08 38.05
C LEU A 22 2.39 3.31 37.13
N GLU A 23 3.45 4.10 37.31
CA GLU A 23 3.78 5.23 36.43
C GLU A 23 4.34 4.72 35.09
N TRP A 24 5.12 3.63 35.12
CA TRP A 24 5.72 2.99 33.94
C TRP A 24 4.70 2.14 33.17
N GLU A 25 3.74 1.52 33.87
CA GLU A 25 2.63 0.78 33.26
C GLU A 25 1.64 1.74 32.59
N ARG A 26 1.44 2.95 33.13
CA ARG A 26 0.68 4.03 32.47
C ARG A 26 1.37 4.61 31.24
N GLU A 27 2.70 4.73 31.25
CA GLU A 27 3.49 5.14 30.07
C GLU A 27 3.45 4.10 28.93
N LEU A 28 3.26 2.81 29.25
CA LEU A 28 3.16 1.73 28.27
C LEU A 28 1.77 1.57 27.64
N ILE A 29 0.71 2.11 28.26
CA ILE A 29 -0.69 1.90 27.82
C ILE A 29 -1.14 2.91 26.76
N CYS A 30 -0.49 4.06 26.60
CA CYS A 30 -0.82 5.02 25.55
C CYS A 30 0.44 5.66 24.97
N ARG A 31 1.25 4.90 24.23
CA ARG A 31 1.99 5.54 23.14
C ARG A 31 0.92 6.00 22.15
N PRO A 32 0.69 7.30 21.92
CA PRO A 32 -0.01 7.70 20.71
C PRO A 32 0.84 7.15 19.55
N MET A 33 0.34 6.11 18.88
CA MET A 33 0.82 5.84 17.54
C MET A 33 0.35 7.04 16.75
N ASP A 34 1.25 7.98 16.46
CA ASP A 34 0.99 9.07 15.53
C ASP A 34 0.70 8.43 14.16
N GLU A 35 -0.57 8.08 13.90
CA GLU A 35 -1.03 7.47 12.65
C GLU A 35 -0.64 8.36 11.44
N ASP A 36 -0.59 9.67 11.65
CA ASP A 36 -0.17 10.68 10.68
C ASP A 36 1.34 10.62 10.33
N ALA A 37 2.19 10.15 11.24
CA ALA A 37 3.63 10.03 10.99
C ALA A 37 3.94 8.80 10.12
N THR A 38 3.17 7.72 10.30
CA THR A 38 3.28 6.51 9.48
C THR A 38 2.89 6.75 8.03
N VAL A 39 1.79 7.47 7.77
CA VAL A 39 1.31 7.73 6.39
C VAL A 39 2.27 8.63 5.60
N LYS A 40 2.87 9.63 6.26
CA LYS A 40 3.85 10.53 5.60
C LYS A 40 5.15 9.80 5.23
N ASN A 41 5.63 8.91 6.08
CA ASN A 41 6.81 8.09 5.76
C ASN A 41 6.55 7.16 4.58
N GLU A 42 5.34 6.59 4.47
CA GLU A 42 4.99 5.70 3.35
C GLU A 42 4.97 6.45 2.00
N GLU A 43 4.38 7.65 1.95
CA GLU A 43 4.36 8.48 0.74
C GLU A 43 5.77 8.89 0.28
N GLU A 44 6.67 9.18 1.23
CA GLU A 44 8.07 9.49 0.94
C GLU A 44 8.83 8.26 0.45
N GLU A 45 8.61 7.08 1.04
CA GLU A 45 9.17 5.80 0.56
C GLU A 45 8.69 5.46 -0.87
N PHE A 46 7.45 5.81 -1.21
CA PHE A 46 6.94 5.64 -2.57
C PHE A 46 7.55 6.64 -3.57
N SER A 47 8.00 7.80 -3.10
CA SER A 47 8.59 8.84 -3.94
C SER A 47 10.02 8.48 -4.38
N THR A 48 10.83 7.96 -3.46
CA THR A 48 12.24 7.60 -3.69
C THR A 48 12.44 6.09 -3.69
N GLY A 49 11.93 5.41 -4.72
CA GLY A 49 12.08 3.96 -4.85
C GLY A 49 11.59 3.39 -6.19
N PRO A 50 11.66 2.07 -6.39
CA PRO A 50 11.16 1.40 -7.60
C PRO A 50 9.64 1.57 -7.79
N LEU A 51 8.90 1.83 -6.71
CA LEU A 51 7.46 2.13 -6.75
C LEU A 51 7.15 3.55 -7.25
N SER A 52 8.15 4.42 -7.38
CA SER A 52 7.97 5.78 -7.95
C SER A 52 7.37 5.75 -9.35
N VAL A 53 7.64 4.70 -10.13
CA VAL A 53 7.04 4.49 -11.46
C VAL A 53 5.51 4.42 -11.39
N LEU A 54 4.97 3.77 -10.36
CA LEU A 54 3.53 3.69 -10.10
C LEU A 54 2.98 5.02 -9.58
N MET A 55 3.71 5.67 -8.67
CA MET A 55 3.35 7.00 -8.17
C MET A 55 3.23 8.03 -9.29
N MET A 56 4.22 8.09 -10.20
CA MET A 56 4.15 8.94 -11.39
C MET A 56 2.99 8.55 -12.31
N SER A 57 2.67 7.26 -12.40
CA SER A 57 1.59 6.77 -13.25
C SER A 57 0.21 7.18 -12.75
N VAL A 58 0.01 7.20 -11.43
CA VAL A 58 -1.22 7.72 -10.80
C VAL A 58 -1.30 9.24 -10.98
N LYS A 59 -0.24 9.99 -10.66
CA LYS A 59 -0.21 11.46 -10.78
C LYS A 59 -0.48 11.92 -12.22
N ASN A 60 0.17 11.29 -13.20
CA ASN A 60 0.04 11.67 -14.61
C ASN A 60 -1.15 10.97 -15.29
N ASN A 61 -1.88 10.11 -14.58
CA ASN A 61 -2.89 9.21 -15.12
C ASN A 61 -2.40 8.49 -16.40
N THR A 62 -1.13 8.05 -16.43
CA THR A 62 -0.56 7.40 -17.62
C THR A 62 -1.07 5.98 -17.76
N GLN A 63 -1.05 5.49 -19.00
CA GLN A 63 -1.40 4.10 -19.26
C GLN A 63 -0.22 3.20 -18.89
N VAL A 64 -0.53 2.10 -18.21
CA VAL A 64 0.43 1.08 -17.81
C VAL A 64 0.06 -0.24 -18.44
N LEU A 65 1.10 -1.01 -18.79
CA LEU A 65 0.98 -2.40 -19.19
C LEU A 65 1.43 -3.27 -18.02
N ILE A 66 0.55 -4.14 -17.55
CA ILE A 66 0.81 -5.06 -16.45
C ILE A 66 0.80 -6.48 -16.99
N ASN A 67 1.89 -7.20 -16.79
CA ASN A 67 1.95 -8.63 -17.09
C ASN A 67 1.60 -9.45 -15.85
N CYS A 68 0.52 -10.21 -15.93
CA CYS A 68 0.05 -11.04 -14.82
C CYS A 68 0.64 -12.47 -14.90
N ARG A 69 0.69 -13.16 -13.74
CA ARG A 69 1.17 -14.54 -13.63
C ARG A 69 0.40 -15.56 -14.47
N ASN A 70 -0.85 -15.26 -14.81
CA ASN A 70 -1.70 -16.10 -15.66
C ASN A 70 -1.43 -15.92 -17.17
N ASN A 71 -0.30 -15.31 -17.56
CA ASN A 71 0.05 -14.97 -18.94
C ASN A 71 -0.95 -14.04 -19.65
N LYS A 72 -1.79 -13.33 -18.88
CA LYS A 72 -2.66 -12.28 -19.39
C LYS A 72 -1.99 -10.93 -19.22
N LYS A 73 -2.21 -10.06 -20.20
CA LYS A 73 -1.69 -8.68 -20.19
C LYS A 73 -2.84 -7.73 -19.94
N LEU A 74 -2.69 -6.85 -18.96
CA LEU A 74 -3.66 -5.81 -18.65
C LEU A 74 -3.09 -4.47 -19.10
N LEU A 75 -3.84 -3.75 -19.92
CA LEU A 75 -3.52 -2.39 -20.31
C LEU A 75 -4.56 -1.47 -19.69
N GLY A 76 -4.16 -0.56 -18.79
CA GLY A 76 -5.11 0.26 -18.06
C GLY A 76 -4.47 1.47 -17.41
N ARG A 77 -5.24 2.20 -16.60
CA ARG A 77 -4.73 3.32 -15.80
C ARG A 77 -4.86 2.98 -14.32
N VAL A 78 -3.81 3.24 -13.55
CA VAL A 78 -3.81 3.04 -12.10
C VAL A 78 -4.43 4.26 -11.44
N ARG A 79 -5.37 4.03 -10.52
CA ARG A 79 -5.95 5.08 -9.66
C ARG A 79 -5.36 5.09 -8.28
N ALA A 80 -5.10 3.92 -7.74
CA ALA A 80 -4.47 3.76 -6.43
C ALA A 80 -3.57 2.53 -6.46
N PHE A 81 -2.52 2.56 -5.65
CA PHE A 81 -1.63 1.43 -5.41
C PHE A 81 -1.31 1.33 -3.92
N ASP A 82 -0.74 0.20 -3.52
CA ASP A 82 -0.42 -0.15 -2.14
C ASP A 82 1.02 -0.70 -2.08
N ARG A 83 1.59 -0.84 -0.87
CA ARG A 83 2.93 -1.43 -0.62
C ARG A 83 3.08 -2.86 -1.16
N HIS A 84 1.98 -3.61 -1.18
CA HIS A 84 1.95 -4.96 -1.74
C HIS A 84 1.79 -4.98 -3.26
N CYS A 85 1.78 -3.82 -3.92
CA CYS A 85 1.42 -3.67 -5.33
C CYS A 85 -0.03 -4.10 -5.62
N ASN A 86 -0.93 -4.05 -4.63
CA ASN A 86 -2.37 -4.08 -4.90
C ASN A 86 -2.72 -2.80 -5.67
N MET A 87 -3.57 -2.92 -6.69
CA MET A 87 -3.87 -1.78 -7.57
C MET A 87 -5.36 -1.68 -7.84
N VAL A 88 -5.85 -0.44 -7.85
CA VAL A 88 -7.16 -0.10 -8.40
C VAL A 88 -6.94 0.42 -9.80
N LEU A 89 -7.52 -0.26 -10.79
CA LEU A 89 -7.38 0.06 -12.20
C LEU A 89 -8.71 0.54 -12.80
N GLU A 90 -8.61 1.49 -13.72
CA GLU A 90 -9.73 1.97 -14.54
C GLU A 90 -9.43 1.80 -16.03
N ASN A 91 -10.51 1.61 -16.80
CA ASN A 91 -10.48 1.44 -18.26
C ASN A 91 -9.49 0.36 -18.69
N VAL A 92 -9.62 -0.84 -18.10
CA VAL A 92 -8.70 -1.95 -18.31
C VAL A 92 -9.10 -2.73 -19.56
N ARG A 93 -8.12 -2.95 -20.43
CA ARG A 93 -8.19 -3.91 -21.52
C ARG A 93 -7.35 -5.12 -21.15
N GLU A 94 -8.01 -6.24 -20.90
CA GLU A 94 -7.38 -7.54 -20.68
C GLU A 94 -7.16 -8.22 -22.02
N MET A 95 -5.94 -8.68 -22.29
CA MET A 95 -5.55 -9.33 -23.53
C MET A 95 -4.92 -10.68 -23.21
N TRP A 96 -5.39 -11.73 -23.89
CA TRP A 96 -4.80 -13.07 -23.82
C TRP A 96 -4.81 -13.75 -25.18
N THR A 97 -3.91 -14.70 -25.35
CA THR A 97 -3.83 -15.53 -26.56
C THR A 97 -4.40 -16.90 -26.26
N GLU A 98 -5.40 -17.31 -27.03
CA GLU A 98 -5.84 -18.70 -27.04
C GLU A 98 -5.18 -19.41 -28.21
N VAL A 99 -4.50 -20.51 -27.92
CA VAL A 99 -4.00 -21.43 -28.94
C VAL A 99 -5.05 -22.52 -29.09
N PRO A 100 -5.83 -22.56 -30.18
CA PRO A 100 -6.81 -23.61 -30.37
C PRO A 100 -6.08 -24.96 -30.41
N LYS A 101 -6.52 -25.91 -29.58
CA LYS A 101 -6.03 -27.28 -29.65
C LYS A 101 -6.63 -27.95 -30.88
N THR A 102 -5.95 -27.83 -32.01
CA THR A 102 -6.31 -28.54 -33.24
C THR A 102 -6.17 -30.05 -33.03
N GLY A 103 -7.17 -30.82 -33.49
CA GLY A 103 -7.13 -32.29 -33.46
C GLY A 103 -5.96 -32.88 -34.25
N LYS A 104 -5.55 -34.11 -33.89
CA LYS A 104 -4.41 -34.83 -34.49
C LYS A 104 -4.44 -34.75 -36.03
N GLY A 105 -3.41 -34.13 -36.62
CA GLY A 105 -3.15 -34.17 -38.08
C GLY A 105 -3.41 -32.87 -38.86
N LYS A 106 -3.99 -31.82 -38.27
CA LYS A 106 -4.14 -30.50 -38.95
C LYS A 106 -3.07 -29.51 -38.48
N LYS A 107 -2.60 -28.64 -39.39
CA LYS A 107 -1.60 -27.58 -39.11
C LYS A 107 -1.97 -26.83 -37.83
N LYS A 108 -0.96 -26.50 -36.99
CA LYS A 108 -1.14 -25.74 -35.75
C LYS A 108 -2.03 -24.52 -36.03
N ALA A 109 -3.16 -24.42 -35.33
CA ALA A 109 -4.04 -23.26 -35.50
C ALA A 109 -3.31 -21.98 -35.08
N GLN A 110 -3.60 -20.90 -35.79
CA GLN A 110 -3.00 -19.60 -35.48
C GLN A 110 -3.44 -19.16 -34.06
N PRO A 111 -2.54 -18.59 -33.26
CA PRO A 111 -2.91 -18.02 -31.97
C PRO A 111 -3.93 -16.91 -32.21
N VAL A 112 -5.08 -17.01 -31.53
CA VAL A 112 -6.13 -15.99 -31.61
C VAL A 112 -6.01 -15.08 -30.42
N ASN A 113 -5.77 -13.80 -30.68
CA ASN A 113 -5.75 -12.76 -29.65
C ASN A 113 -7.20 -12.42 -29.30
N LYS A 114 -7.55 -12.55 -28.02
CA LYS A 114 -8.82 -12.08 -27.46
C LYS A 114 -8.57 -10.90 -26.54
N ASP A 115 -9.50 -9.97 -26.57
CA ASP A 115 -9.55 -8.85 -25.66
C ASP A 115 -10.89 -8.75 -24.94
N ARG A 116 -10.83 -8.30 -23.68
CA ARG A 116 -11.99 -7.97 -22.86
C ARG A 116 -11.81 -6.59 -22.27
N PHE A 117 -12.86 -5.77 -22.31
CA PHE A 117 -12.88 -4.47 -21.65
C PHE A 117 -13.55 -4.55 -20.27
N ILE A 118 -12.92 -3.94 -19.28
CA ILE A 118 -13.38 -3.88 -17.90
C ILE A 118 -13.24 -2.42 -17.43
N SER A 119 -14.36 -1.78 -17.07
CA SER A 119 -14.35 -0.36 -16.71
C SER A 119 -13.62 -0.07 -15.41
N LYS A 120 -13.79 -0.92 -14.38
CA LYS A 120 -13.12 -0.82 -13.08
C LYS A 120 -12.70 -2.21 -12.61
N MET A 121 -11.47 -2.33 -12.10
CA MET A 121 -10.92 -3.61 -11.68
C MET A 121 -10.02 -3.41 -10.46
N PHE A 122 -10.13 -4.32 -9.49
CA PHE A 122 -9.16 -4.44 -8.41
C PHE A 122 -8.20 -5.58 -8.74
N LEU A 123 -6.89 -5.30 -8.71
CA LEU A 123 -5.83 -6.27 -8.96
C LEU A 123 -5.04 -6.49 -7.66
N ARG A 124 -4.83 -7.76 -7.34
CA ARG A 124 -4.02 -8.17 -6.19
C ARG A 124 -2.54 -8.24 -6.59
N GLY A 125 -1.66 -7.77 -5.70
CA GLY A 125 -0.23 -7.66 -5.95
C GLY A 125 0.49 -8.97 -6.24
N ASP A 126 0.03 -10.09 -5.64
CA ASP A 126 0.60 -11.42 -5.86
C ASP A 126 0.55 -11.89 -7.34
N SER A 127 -0.38 -11.32 -8.11
CA SER A 127 -0.57 -11.68 -9.53
C SER A 127 0.30 -10.86 -10.47
N VAL A 128 0.90 -9.76 -10.02
CA VAL A 128 1.69 -8.85 -10.84
C VAL A 128 3.11 -9.38 -10.96
N ILE A 129 3.62 -9.50 -12.19
CA ILE A 129 5.02 -9.85 -12.44
C ILE A 129 5.81 -8.60 -12.81
N ILE A 130 5.35 -7.88 -13.85
CA ILE A 130 6.05 -6.73 -14.40
C ILE A 130 5.03 -5.63 -14.66
N VAL A 131 5.40 -4.40 -14.29
CA VAL A 131 4.68 -3.18 -14.65
C VAL A 131 5.57 -2.36 -15.56
N LEU A 132 5.03 -2.00 -16.72
CA LEU A 132 5.67 -1.14 -17.70
C LEU A 132 4.85 0.14 -17.82
N ARG A 133 5.48 1.28 -17.58
CA ARG A 133 4.90 2.58 -17.92
C ARG A 133 4.99 2.76 -19.42
N ASN A 134 3.86 3.08 -20.07
CA ASN A 134 3.91 3.45 -21.48
C ASN A 134 4.57 4.84 -21.61
N PRO A 135 5.73 4.98 -22.29
CA PRO A 135 6.21 6.31 -22.63
C PRO A 135 5.19 6.93 -23.59
N LYS A 136 4.62 8.05 -23.19
CA LYS A 136 3.91 8.95 -24.09
C LYS A 136 4.87 10.01 -24.56
#